data_AF-A0A970AJI3-F1
#
_entry.id   AF-A0A970AJI3-F1
#
_cell.length_a   1.000
_cell.length_b   1.000
_cell.length_c   1.000
_cell.angle_alpha   90.00
_cell.angle_beta   90.00
_cell.angle_gamma   90.00
#
_symmetry.space_group_name_H-M   'P 1'
#
loop_
_entity.id
_entity.type
_entity.pdbx_description
1 polymer ?
#
loop_
_entity_poly.entity_id
_entity_poly.type
_entity_poly.pdbx_seq_one_letter_code
_entity_poly.pdbx_strand_id
1 'polypeptide(L)'
;MKANLRQMVTTVKESVAIVRASSEQISSGAQETSASIEELANTANEFASAVDRLSSNTQDIADLADKTNSLSNEGAKEIERTIKSMNEINEVVIALASEIKALGKHSEEIGKIDSIITGIADQTNLLALNAAIEAARAGEQGRGFAVVADEVRQLAEQSARAAGDITQLIQQTMNSVTASVERAEVGTVKVKEGLDVLAAGAEQIGATTEQQSASTQQMAASTVEVAQAAEAVDNQMDFFKL
;
A
#
# COMPACT_ATOMS: atom_id res chain seq x y z
N MET A 1 36.41 -90.11 46.72
CA MET A 1 37.34 -89.41 45.81
C MET A 1 36.96 -89.56 44.33
N LYS A 2 36.82 -90.77 43.76
CA LYS A 2 36.43 -90.97 42.33
C LYS A 2 35.06 -90.38 41.94
N ALA A 3 34.04 -90.47 42.81
CA ALA A 3 32.71 -89.92 42.55
C ALA A 3 32.73 -88.37 42.48
N ASN A 4 33.39 -87.72 43.45
CA ASN A 4 33.58 -86.26 43.44
C ASN A 4 34.35 -85.78 42.21
N LEU A 5 35.36 -86.54 41.76
CA LEU A 5 36.12 -86.19 40.56
C LEU A 5 35.26 -86.31 39.28
N ARG A 6 34.41 -87.33 39.18
CA ARG A 6 33.45 -87.46 38.06
C ARG A 6 32.43 -86.32 38.05
N GLN A 7 31.88 -85.97 39.20
CA GLN A 7 30.93 -84.85 39.31
C GLN A 7 31.58 -83.52 38.92
N MET A 8 32.81 -83.27 39.38
CA MET A 8 33.59 -82.09 39.00
C MET A 8 33.84 -82.03 37.48
N VAL A 9 34.21 -83.14 36.85
CA VAL A 9 34.39 -83.22 35.39
C VAL A 9 33.08 -82.95 34.64
N THR A 10 31.94 -83.42 35.14
CA THR A 10 30.62 -83.13 34.55
C THR A 10 30.29 -81.65 34.66
N THR A 11 30.45 -81.03 35.84
CA THR A 11 30.22 -79.60 36.06
C THR A 11 31.13 -78.72 35.21
N VAL A 12 32.40 -79.11 35.04
CA VAL A 12 33.34 -78.42 34.14
C VAL A 12 32.87 -78.52 32.68
N LYS A 13 32.42 -79.70 32.23
CA LYS A 13 31.86 -79.88 30.87
C LYS A 13 30.64 -78.98 30.62
N GLU A 14 29.70 -78.94 31.57
CA GLU A 14 28.52 -78.07 31.50
C GLU A 14 28.92 -76.59 31.48
N SER A 15 29.87 -76.18 32.32
CA SER A 15 30.37 -74.80 32.36
C SER A 15 31.03 -74.39 31.04
N VAL A 16 31.83 -75.27 30.43
CA VAL A 16 32.45 -75.02 29.11
C VAL A 16 31.39 -74.88 28.01
N ALA A 17 30.33 -75.69 28.04
CA ALA A 17 29.23 -75.59 27.09
C ALA A 17 28.48 -74.25 27.23
N ILE A 18 28.21 -73.81 28.46
CA ILE A 18 27.61 -72.50 28.75
C ILE A 18 28.52 -71.36 28.26
N VAL A 19 29.81 -71.38 28.61
CA VAL A 19 30.77 -70.37 28.17
C VAL A 19 30.84 -70.28 26.64
N ARG A 20 30.84 -71.42 25.95
CA ARG A 20 30.85 -71.44 24.49
C ARG A 20 29.58 -70.80 23.90
N ALA A 21 28.40 -71.18 24.40
CA ALA A 21 27.14 -70.58 23.96
C ALA A 21 27.09 -69.07 24.24
N SER A 22 27.56 -68.63 25.41
CA SER A 22 27.69 -67.21 25.73
C SER A 22 28.67 -66.49 24.82
N SER A 23 29.82 -67.08 24.48
CA SER A 23 30.76 -66.50 23.51
C SER A 23 30.17 -66.40 22.11
N GLU A 24 29.44 -67.41 21.63
CA GLU A 24 28.76 -67.37 20.33
C GLU A 24 27.70 -66.26 20.31
N GLN A 25 26.92 -66.12 21.38
CA GLN A 25 25.93 -65.04 21.52
C GLN A 25 26.57 -63.66 21.59
N ILE A 26 27.68 -63.51 22.34
CA ILE A 26 28.45 -62.26 22.41
C ILE A 26 29.02 -61.92 21.02
N SER A 27 29.55 -62.90 20.29
CA SER A 27 30.10 -62.68 18.94
C SER A 27 29.02 -62.20 17.97
N SER A 28 27.83 -62.78 18.02
CA SER A 28 26.68 -62.35 17.19
C SER A 28 26.24 -60.95 17.57
N GLY A 29 26.10 -60.65 18.87
CA GLY A 29 25.73 -59.32 19.36
C GLY A 29 26.77 -58.25 19.00
N ALA A 30 28.05 -58.59 19.02
CA ALA A 30 29.13 -57.71 18.60
C ALA A 30 29.07 -57.41 17.08
N GLN A 31 28.76 -58.42 16.26
CA GLN A 31 28.57 -58.22 14.80
C GLN A 31 27.37 -57.32 14.50
N GLU A 32 26.24 -57.53 15.18
CA GLU A 32 25.05 -56.69 15.03
C GLU A 32 25.32 -55.24 15.47
N THR A 33 26.00 -55.07 16.62
CA THR A 33 26.43 -53.75 17.11
C THR A 33 27.35 -53.05 16.12
N SER A 34 28.31 -53.79 15.51
CA SER A 34 29.22 -53.24 14.51
C SER A 34 28.47 -52.74 13.26
N ALA A 35 27.48 -53.50 12.78
CA ALA A 35 26.64 -53.09 11.65
C ALA A 35 25.81 -51.84 11.98
N SER A 36 25.24 -51.76 13.18
CA SER A 36 24.52 -50.55 13.64
C SER A 36 25.43 -49.33 13.78
N ILE A 37 26.69 -49.51 14.17
CA ILE A 37 27.68 -48.42 14.23
C ILE A 37 28.02 -47.91 12.82
N GLU A 38 28.19 -48.80 11.85
CA GLU A 38 28.42 -48.40 10.44
C GLU A 38 27.23 -47.61 9.87
N GLU A 39 26.01 -48.08 10.12
CA GLU A 39 24.79 -47.37 9.69
C GLU A 39 24.70 -45.99 10.32
N LEU A 40 24.91 -45.88 11.64
CA LEU A 40 24.93 -44.62 12.35
C LEU A 40 26.00 -43.66 11.80
N ALA A 41 27.16 -44.18 11.36
CA ALA A 41 28.25 -43.37 10.82
C ALA A 41 27.87 -42.74 9.48
N ASN A 42 27.13 -43.49 8.65
CA ASN A 42 26.61 -42.96 7.40
C ASN A 42 25.57 -41.87 7.68
N THR A 43 24.63 -42.10 8.60
CA THR A 43 23.64 -41.10 8.99
C THR A 43 24.27 -39.84 9.59
N ALA A 44 25.33 -39.96 10.39
CA ALA A 44 26.06 -38.82 10.94
C ALA A 44 26.72 -37.97 9.85
N ASN A 45 27.34 -38.59 8.83
CA ASN A 45 27.91 -37.88 7.69
C ASN A 45 26.84 -37.14 6.86
N GLU A 46 25.69 -37.77 6.63
CA GLU A 46 24.56 -37.14 5.96
C GLU A 46 24.01 -35.96 6.78
N PHE A 47 23.95 -36.12 8.10
CA PHE A 47 23.52 -35.09 9.02
C PHE A 47 24.48 -33.89 9.01
N ALA A 48 25.80 -34.10 9.10
CA ALA A 48 26.81 -33.05 8.98
C ALA A 48 26.68 -32.28 7.66
N SER A 49 26.50 -32.98 6.55
CA SER A 49 26.28 -32.36 5.23
C SER A 49 24.98 -31.53 5.18
N ALA A 50 23.93 -31.96 5.88
CA ALA A 50 22.68 -31.22 5.99
C ALA A 50 22.84 -29.95 6.83
N VAL A 51 23.65 -30.01 7.90
CA VAL A 51 24.01 -28.85 8.74
C VAL A 51 24.79 -27.82 7.93
N ASP A 52 25.78 -28.22 7.15
CA ASP A 52 26.55 -27.29 6.30
C ASP A 52 25.64 -26.54 5.31
N ARG A 53 24.70 -27.26 4.69
CA ARG A 53 23.69 -26.66 3.80
C ARG A 53 22.76 -25.72 4.56
N LEU A 54 22.34 -26.09 5.76
CA LEU A 54 21.50 -25.25 6.61
C LEU A 54 22.24 -23.96 7.00
N SER A 55 23.53 -24.04 7.30
CA SER A 55 24.40 -22.89 7.56
C SER A 55 24.49 -21.95 6.36
N SER A 56 24.78 -22.48 5.17
CA SER A 56 24.79 -21.68 3.94
C SER A 56 23.45 -20.99 3.69
N ASN A 57 22.34 -21.72 3.79
CA ASN A 57 21.00 -21.16 3.57
C ASN A 57 20.65 -20.08 4.59
N THR A 58 21.09 -20.25 5.85
CA THR A 58 20.88 -19.26 6.91
C THR A 58 21.63 -17.97 6.60
N GLN A 59 22.85 -18.07 6.10
CA GLN A 59 23.64 -16.91 5.65
C GLN A 59 22.96 -16.20 4.47
N ASP A 60 22.49 -16.95 3.46
CA ASP A 60 21.79 -16.37 2.32
C ASP A 60 20.51 -15.63 2.75
N ILE A 61 19.77 -16.17 3.73
CA ILE A 61 18.59 -15.52 4.28
C ILE A 61 18.95 -14.25 5.08
N ALA A 62 20.10 -14.24 5.77
CA ALA A 62 20.59 -13.05 6.46
C ALA A 62 20.92 -11.93 5.46
N ASP A 63 21.65 -12.24 4.40
CA ASP A 63 21.98 -11.28 3.34
C ASP A 63 20.71 -10.75 2.65
N LEU A 64 19.72 -11.61 2.42
CA LEU A 64 18.43 -11.21 1.87
C LEU A 64 17.65 -10.31 2.84
N ALA A 65 17.67 -10.60 4.15
CA ALA A 65 17.02 -9.78 5.16
C ALA A 65 17.64 -8.38 5.24
N ASP A 66 18.97 -8.27 5.19
CA ASP A 66 19.67 -6.98 5.14
C ASP A 66 19.30 -6.18 3.89
N LYS A 67 19.23 -6.85 2.74
CA LYS A 67 18.80 -6.22 1.49
C LYS A 67 17.35 -5.77 1.57
N THR A 68 16.45 -6.58 2.12
CA THR A 68 15.05 -6.20 2.35
C THR A 68 14.95 -4.98 3.27
N ASN A 69 15.72 -4.94 4.36
CA ASN A 69 15.74 -3.80 5.27
C ASN A 69 16.22 -2.51 4.58
N SER A 70 17.25 -2.60 3.72
CA SER A 70 17.69 -1.46 2.92
C SER A 70 16.59 -0.97 1.96
N LEU A 71 15.93 -1.88 1.26
CA LEU A 71 14.84 -1.55 0.33
C LEU A 71 13.61 -1.00 1.05
N SER A 72 13.26 -1.54 2.22
CA SER A 72 12.19 -1.02 3.08
C SER A 72 12.47 0.40 3.54
N ASN A 73 13.72 0.71 3.94
CA ASN A 73 14.12 2.06 4.32
C ASN A 73 14.09 3.05 3.16
N GLU A 74 14.45 2.61 1.95
CA GLU A 74 14.31 3.42 0.74
C GLU A 74 12.83 3.65 0.40
N GLY A 75 12.00 2.60 0.47
CA GLY A 75 10.56 2.68 0.29
C GLY A 75 9.88 3.62 1.29
N ALA A 76 10.29 3.60 2.56
CA ALA A 76 9.79 4.52 3.58
C ALA A 76 10.08 5.99 3.24
N LYS A 77 11.27 6.30 2.70
CA LYS A 77 11.61 7.65 2.23
C LYS A 77 10.77 8.08 1.02
N GLU A 78 10.50 7.17 0.08
CA GLU A 78 9.63 7.49 -1.05
C GLU A 78 8.17 7.69 -0.62
N ILE A 79 7.68 6.93 0.37
CA ILE A 79 6.38 7.17 0.98
C ILE A 79 6.33 8.55 1.65
N GLU A 80 7.36 8.93 2.41
CA GLU A 80 7.44 10.26 3.04
C GLU A 80 7.39 11.39 1.99
N ARG A 81 8.13 11.24 0.88
CA ARG A 81 8.06 12.19 -0.25
C ARG A 81 6.67 12.25 -0.88
N THR A 82 6.00 11.10 -0.99
CA THR A 82 4.64 11.02 -1.52
C THR A 82 3.64 11.72 -0.60
N ILE A 83 3.76 11.52 0.71
CA ILE A 83 2.96 12.21 1.73
C ILE A 83 3.14 13.73 1.61
N LYS A 84 4.39 14.20 1.50
CA LYS A 84 4.66 15.63 1.31
C LYS A 84 3.99 16.17 0.03
N SER A 85 4.15 15.46 -1.08
CA SER A 85 3.56 15.86 -2.37
C SER A 85 2.02 15.89 -2.31
N MET A 86 1.40 14.94 -1.61
CA MET A 86 -0.04 14.91 -1.41
C MET A 86 -0.54 16.07 -0.54
N ASN A 87 0.23 16.48 0.47
CA ASN A 87 -0.08 17.68 1.24
C ASN A 87 -0.01 18.95 0.39
N GLU A 88 1.01 19.08 -0.47
CA GLU A 88 1.11 20.19 -1.42
C GLU A 88 -0.07 20.20 -2.41
N ILE A 89 -0.48 19.03 -2.92
CA ILE A 89 -1.68 18.91 -3.75
C ILE A 89 -2.93 19.35 -2.99
N ASN A 90 -3.06 18.96 -1.72
CA ASN A 90 -4.20 19.34 -0.89
C ASN A 90 -4.29 20.87 -0.72
N GLU A 91 -3.16 21.54 -0.48
CA GLU A 91 -3.09 23.00 -0.40
C GLU A 91 -3.53 23.67 -1.71
N VAL A 92 -3.07 23.14 -2.85
CA VAL A 92 -3.46 23.64 -4.18
C VAL A 92 -4.95 23.46 -4.42
N VAL A 93 -5.54 22.32 -4.05
CA VAL A 93 -6.98 22.06 -4.19
C VAL A 93 -7.81 23.03 -3.34
N ILE A 94 -7.39 23.29 -2.10
CA ILE A 94 -8.05 24.26 -1.21
C ILE A 94 -7.96 25.67 -1.79
N ALA A 95 -6.80 26.09 -2.27
CA ALA A 95 -6.61 27.39 -2.91
C ALA A 95 -7.50 27.54 -4.15
N LEU A 96 -7.53 26.51 -5.01
CA LEU A 96 -8.38 26.48 -6.19
C LEU A 96 -9.87 26.59 -5.85
N ALA A 97 -10.34 25.89 -4.81
CA ALA A 97 -11.72 25.99 -4.35
C ALA A 97 -12.07 27.43 -3.90
N SER A 98 -11.14 28.10 -3.23
CA SER A 98 -11.29 29.50 -2.81
C SER A 98 -11.37 30.45 -4.02
N GLU A 99 -10.51 30.27 -5.03
CA GLU A 99 -10.52 31.09 -6.25
C GLU A 99 -11.81 30.89 -7.05
N ILE A 100 -12.28 29.65 -7.19
CA ILE A 100 -13.55 29.32 -7.86
C ILE A 100 -14.73 29.96 -7.11
N LYS A 101 -14.69 29.98 -5.77
CA LYS A 101 -15.71 30.67 -4.96
C LYS A 101 -15.70 32.18 -5.16
N ALA A 102 -14.53 32.79 -5.34
CA ALA A 102 -14.41 34.20 -5.70
C ALA A 102 -14.99 34.48 -7.10
N LEU A 103 -14.76 33.59 -8.07
CA LEU A 103 -15.38 33.67 -9.40
C LEU A 103 -16.93 33.61 -9.32
N GLY A 104 -17.48 32.80 -8.42
CA GLY A 104 -18.92 32.80 -8.13
C GLY A 104 -19.44 34.15 -7.67
N LYS A 105 -18.74 34.81 -6.74
CA LYS A 105 -19.11 36.16 -6.27
C LYS A 105 -19.05 37.20 -7.39
N HIS A 106 -18.03 37.16 -8.24
CA HIS A 106 -17.95 38.06 -9.40
C HIS A 106 -19.08 37.80 -10.40
N SER A 107 -19.47 36.53 -10.60
CA SER A 107 -20.59 36.19 -11.46
C SER A 107 -21.93 36.71 -10.90
N GLU A 108 -22.12 36.68 -9.57
CA GLU A 108 -23.27 37.32 -8.92
C GLU A 108 -23.29 38.85 -9.10
N GLU A 109 -22.13 39.50 -9.01
CA GLU A 109 -22.00 40.95 -9.27
C GLU A 109 -22.35 41.31 -10.72
N ILE A 110 -21.86 40.52 -11.68
CA ILE A 110 -22.21 40.67 -13.09
C ILE A 110 -23.73 40.46 -13.28
N GLY A 111 -24.33 39.48 -12.62
CA GLY A 111 -25.78 39.24 -12.68
C GLY A 111 -26.61 40.43 -12.18
N LYS A 112 -26.14 41.14 -11.16
CA LYS A 112 -26.78 42.39 -10.69
C LYS A 112 -26.70 43.49 -11.73
N ILE A 113 -25.55 43.63 -12.40
CA ILE A 113 -25.37 44.63 -13.47
C ILE A 113 -26.27 44.29 -14.66
N ASP A 114 -26.33 43.03 -15.07
CA ASP A 114 -27.15 42.56 -16.18
C ASP A 114 -28.66 42.77 -15.92
N SER A 115 -29.10 42.57 -14.67
CA SER A 115 -30.47 42.91 -14.25
C SER A 115 -30.78 44.42 -14.38
N ILE A 116 -29.82 45.29 -14.05
CA ILE A 116 -29.96 46.74 -14.26
C ILE A 116 -30.03 47.07 -15.76
N ILE A 117 -29.19 46.45 -16.60
CA ILE A 117 -29.21 46.64 -18.06
C ILE A 117 -30.56 46.23 -18.64
N THR A 118 -31.10 45.09 -18.22
CA THR A 118 -32.43 44.62 -18.61
C THR A 118 -33.50 45.66 -18.24
N GLY A 119 -33.46 46.19 -17.02
CA GLY A 119 -34.37 47.26 -16.59
C GLY A 119 -34.23 48.55 -17.40
N ILE A 120 -33.02 48.95 -17.77
CA ILE A 120 -32.77 50.11 -18.63
C ILE A 120 -33.32 49.87 -20.04
N ALA A 121 -33.12 48.67 -20.59
CA ALA A 121 -33.65 48.30 -21.90
C ALA A 121 -35.18 48.34 -21.91
N ASP A 122 -35.84 47.77 -20.90
CA ASP A 122 -37.30 47.82 -20.75
C ASP A 122 -37.84 49.25 -20.61
N GLN A 123 -37.17 50.09 -19.81
CA GLN A 123 -37.54 51.49 -19.64
C GLN A 123 -37.34 52.29 -20.94
N THR A 124 -36.25 52.03 -21.67
CA THR A 124 -35.96 52.66 -22.97
C THR A 124 -36.99 52.24 -24.01
N ASN A 125 -37.38 50.98 -24.02
CA ASN A 125 -38.43 50.45 -24.89
C ASN A 125 -39.79 51.14 -24.62
N LEU A 126 -40.15 51.33 -23.34
CA LEU A 126 -41.35 52.08 -22.95
C LEU A 126 -41.29 53.56 -23.34
N LEU A 127 -40.13 54.22 -23.16
CA LEU A 127 -39.93 55.60 -23.57
C LEU A 127 -40.04 55.76 -25.10
N ALA A 128 -39.45 54.84 -25.86
CA ALA A 128 -39.51 54.81 -27.31
C ALA A 128 -40.96 54.60 -27.81
N LEU A 129 -41.72 53.71 -27.16
CA LEU A 129 -43.13 53.51 -27.46
C LEU A 129 -43.95 54.80 -27.23
N ASN A 130 -43.75 55.47 -26.09
CA ASN A 130 -44.42 56.73 -25.81
C ASN A 130 -44.05 57.83 -26.83
N ALA A 131 -42.78 57.89 -27.25
CA ALA A 131 -42.33 58.81 -28.28
C ALA A 131 -42.96 58.51 -29.65
N ALA A 132 -43.11 57.22 -30.02
CA ALA A 132 -43.77 56.81 -31.25
C ALA A 132 -45.27 57.20 -31.24
N ILE A 133 -45.95 57.05 -30.11
CA ILE A 133 -47.34 57.49 -29.93
C ILE A 133 -47.48 59.00 -30.10
N GLU A 134 -46.60 59.78 -29.47
CA GLU A 134 -46.67 61.25 -29.55
C GLU A 134 -46.28 61.76 -30.96
N ALA A 135 -45.33 61.09 -31.62
CA ALA A 135 -44.97 61.36 -33.01
C ALA A 135 -46.16 61.08 -33.97
N ALA A 136 -46.90 59.99 -33.77
CA ALA A 136 -48.12 59.71 -34.53
C ALA A 136 -49.20 60.78 -34.28
N ARG A 137 -49.29 61.30 -33.05
CA ARG A 137 -50.24 62.35 -32.66
C ARG A 137 -49.93 63.71 -33.31
N ALA A 138 -48.66 64.01 -33.56
CA ALA A 138 -48.22 65.21 -34.27
C ALA A 138 -48.44 65.18 -35.79
N GLY A 139 -48.92 64.05 -36.35
CA GLY A 139 -49.26 63.91 -37.76
C GLY A 139 -48.03 64.05 -38.68
N GLU A 140 -48.16 64.82 -39.77
CA GLU A 140 -47.09 65.02 -40.76
C GLU A 140 -45.80 65.62 -40.15
N GLN A 141 -45.91 66.45 -39.11
CA GLN A 141 -44.76 67.07 -38.45
C GLN A 141 -43.96 66.08 -37.58
N GLY A 142 -44.58 64.96 -37.20
CA GLY A 142 -43.98 63.93 -36.35
C GLY A 142 -43.29 62.79 -37.11
N ARG A 143 -43.38 62.75 -38.46
CA ARG A 143 -42.87 61.63 -39.28
C ARG A 143 -41.40 61.29 -39.02
N GLY A 144 -40.53 62.30 -38.92
CA GLY A 144 -39.11 62.08 -38.62
C GLY A 144 -38.88 61.52 -37.21
N PHE A 145 -39.65 61.99 -36.22
CA PHE A 145 -39.58 61.50 -34.84
C PHE A 145 -40.12 60.08 -34.69
N ALA A 146 -41.13 59.70 -35.48
CA ALA A 146 -41.68 58.34 -35.47
C ALA A 146 -40.62 57.31 -35.91
N VAL A 147 -39.84 57.61 -36.95
CA VAL A 147 -38.75 56.72 -37.42
C VAL A 147 -37.67 56.56 -36.35
N VAL A 148 -37.27 57.66 -35.69
CA VAL A 148 -36.28 57.59 -34.60
C VAL A 148 -36.81 56.80 -33.41
N ALA A 149 -38.08 57.00 -33.03
CA ALA A 149 -38.70 56.27 -31.94
C ALA A 149 -38.75 54.75 -32.22
N ASP A 150 -39.09 54.34 -33.44
CA ASP A 150 -39.07 52.92 -33.82
C ASP A 150 -37.67 52.32 -33.81
N GLU A 151 -36.63 53.06 -34.24
CA GLU A 151 -35.24 52.60 -34.20
C GLU A 151 -34.76 52.42 -32.75
N VAL A 152 -35.05 53.39 -31.88
CA VAL A 152 -34.71 53.30 -30.44
C VAL A 152 -35.44 52.12 -29.79
N ARG A 153 -36.70 51.87 -30.17
CA ARG A 153 -37.48 50.71 -29.71
C ARG A 153 -36.82 49.39 -30.12
N GLN A 154 -36.39 49.27 -31.37
CA GLN A 154 -35.68 48.07 -31.85
C GLN A 154 -34.34 47.86 -31.13
N LEU A 155 -33.55 48.92 -30.92
CA LEU A 155 -32.30 48.84 -30.15
C LEU A 155 -32.52 48.42 -28.70
N ALA A 156 -33.60 48.90 -28.07
CA ALA A 156 -33.98 48.52 -26.72
C ALA A 156 -34.37 47.03 -26.64
N GLU A 157 -35.18 46.53 -27.58
CA GLU A 157 -35.51 45.10 -27.66
C GLU A 157 -34.28 44.21 -27.91
N GLN A 158 -33.35 44.65 -28.76
CA GLN A 158 -32.11 43.92 -29.00
C GLN A 158 -31.23 43.89 -27.74
N SER A 159 -31.15 45.01 -27.02
CA SER A 159 -30.40 45.10 -25.76
C SER A 159 -31.00 44.18 -24.69
N ALA A 160 -32.32 44.11 -24.57
CA ALA A 160 -33.00 43.21 -23.65
C ALA A 160 -32.75 41.73 -23.98
N ARG A 161 -32.76 41.36 -25.27
CA ARG A 161 -32.41 40.00 -25.70
C ARG A 161 -30.97 39.63 -25.36
N ALA A 162 -30.02 40.52 -25.64
CA ALA A 162 -28.61 40.31 -25.34
C ALA A 162 -28.37 40.17 -23.82
N ALA A 163 -29.04 40.97 -22.99
CA ALA A 163 -29.01 40.83 -21.54
C ALA A 163 -29.58 39.46 -21.10
N GLY A 164 -30.68 39.01 -21.70
CA GLY A 164 -31.23 37.68 -21.47
C GLY A 164 -30.23 36.55 -21.75
N ASP A 165 -29.48 36.63 -22.85
CA ASP A 165 -28.42 35.67 -23.18
C ASP A 165 -27.29 35.70 -22.13
N ILE A 166 -26.91 36.89 -21.65
CA ILE A 166 -25.91 37.06 -20.59
C ILE A 166 -26.40 36.43 -19.27
N THR A 167 -27.66 36.66 -18.88
CA THR A 167 -28.28 36.00 -17.71
C THR A 167 -28.15 34.48 -17.80
N GLN A 168 -28.42 33.89 -18.98
CA GLN A 168 -28.29 32.44 -19.16
C GLN A 168 -26.84 31.96 -18.99
N LEU A 169 -25.86 32.69 -19.53
CA LEU A 169 -24.43 32.37 -19.36
C LEU A 169 -23.96 32.47 -17.91
N ILE A 170 -24.45 33.47 -17.16
CA ILE A 170 -24.16 33.63 -15.74
C ILE A 170 -24.72 32.43 -14.95
N GLN A 171 -25.95 32.01 -15.23
CA GLN A 171 -26.55 30.86 -14.55
C GLN A 171 -25.77 29.56 -14.82
N GLN A 172 -25.34 29.35 -16.06
CA GLN A 172 -24.49 28.20 -16.42
C GLN A 172 -23.15 28.26 -15.67
N THR A 173 -22.53 29.44 -15.62
CA THR A 173 -21.26 29.66 -14.90
C THR A 173 -21.41 29.38 -13.40
N MET A 174 -22.49 29.85 -12.77
CA MET A 174 -22.76 29.60 -11.35
C MET A 174 -22.98 28.11 -11.04
N ASN A 175 -23.66 27.38 -11.93
CA ASN A 175 -23.82 25.94 -11.80
C ASN A 175 -22.45 25.23 -11.90
N SER A 176 -21.60 25.63 -12.84
CA SER A 176 -20.24 25.09 -12.99
C SER A 176 -19.34 25.41 -11.79
N VAL A 177 -19.45 26.62 -11.22
CA VAL A 177 -18.74 27.01 -10.00
C VAL A 177 -19.14 26.10 -8.84
N THR A 178 -20.44 25.91 -8.61
CA THR A 178 -20.97 25.07 -7.53
C THR A 178 -20.47 23.64 -7.66
N ALA A 179 -20.59 23.04 -8.84
CA ALA A 179 -20.12 21.69 -9.11
C ALA A 179 -18.59 21.55 -8.95
N SER A 180 -17.81 22.59 -9.28
CA SER A 180 -16.36 22.55 -9.14
C SER A 180 -15.90 22.64 -7.69
N VAL A 181 -16.59 23.43 -6.86
CA VAL A 181 -16.32 23.48 -5.41
C VAL A 181 -16.62 22.12 -4.76
N GLU A 182 -17.78 21.52 -5.07
CA GLU A 182 -18.13 20.19 -4.57
C GLU A 182 -17.07 19.14 -4.94
N ARG A 183 -16.60 19.15 -6.20
CA ARG A 183 -15.52 18.24 -6.64
C ARG A 183 -14.20 18.49 -5.91
N ALA A 184 -13.86 19.74 -5.61
CA ALA A 184 -12.66 20.08 -4.85
C ALA A 184 -12.74 19.57 -3.40
N GLU A 185 -13.92 19.66 -2.76
CA GLU A 185 -14.17 19.10 -1.43
C GLU A 185 -14.02 17.57 -1.44
N VAL A 186 -14.60 16.89 -2.42
CA VAL A 186 -14.41 15.43 -2.60
C VAL A 186 -12.94 15.10 -2.84
N GLY A 187 -12.23 15.89 -3.65
CA GLY A 187 -10.79 15.73 -3.89
C GLY A 187 -9.97 15.82 -2.60
N THR A 188 -10.28 16.79 -1.75
CA THR A 188 -9.65 16.98 -0.42
C THR A 188 -9.83 15.74 0.47
N VAL A 189 -11.05 15.18 0.50
CA VAL A 189 -11.33 13.95 1.26
C VAL A 189 -10.52 12.77 0.71
N LYS A 190 -10.46 12.62 -0.62
CA LYS A 190 -9.71 11.53 -1.27
C LYS A 190 -8.20 11.61 -1.04
N VAL A 191 -7.63 12.82 -1.03
CA VAL A 191 -6.22 13.02 -0.68
C VAL A 191 -5.97 12.59 0.76
N LYS A 192 -6.85 12.97 1.70
CA LYS A 192 -6.74 12.56 3.10
C LYS A 192 -6.82 11.04 3.27
N GLU A 193 -7.79 10.39 2.64
CA GLU A 193 -7.88 8.92 2.63
C GLU A 193 -6.59 8.27 2.09
N GLY A 194 -6.02 8.83 1.02
CA GLY A 194 -4.76 8.35 0.45
C GLY A 194 -3.57 8.50 1.40
N LEU A 195 -3.51 9.60 2.16
CA LEU A 195 -2.49 9.84 3.18
C LEU A 195 -2.58 8.81 4.32
N ASP A 196 -3.79 8.50 4.79
CA ASP A 196 -4.00 7.52 5.85
C ASP A 196 -3.54 6.11 5.42
N VAL A 197 -3.85 5.72 4.16
CA VAL A 197 -3.40 4.45 3.59
C VAL A 197 -1.88 4.39 3.45
N LEU A 198 -1.24 5.48 3.00
CA LEU A 198 0.22 5.55 2.89
C LEU A 198 0.90 5.43 4.25
N ALA A 199 0.37 6.09 5.28
CA ALA A 199 0.89 6.02 6.64
C ALA A 199 0.80 4.59 7.21
N ALA A 200 -0.37 3.94 7.06
CA ALA A 200 -0.56 2.55 7.50
C ALA A 200 0.38 1.58 6.75
N GLY A 201 0.56 1.80 5.44
CA GLY A 201 1.49 1.01 4.63
C GLY A 201 2.94 1.12 5.10
N ALA A 202 3.40 2.32 5.45
CA ALA A 202 4.73 2.54 5.99
C ALA A 202 4.95 1.83 7.34
N GLU A 203 3.97 1.89 8.24
CA GLU A 203 4.02 1.19 9.53
C GLU A 203 4.11 -0.33 9.34
N GLN A 204 3.28 -0.88 8.43
CA GLN A 204 3.28 -2.32 8.14
C GLN A 204 4.61 -2.80 7.55
N ILE A 205 5.24 -2.00 6.68
CA ILE A 205 6.58 -2.30 6.13
C ILE A 205 7.63 -2.38 7.24
N GLY A 206 7.61 -1.41 8.16
CA GLY A 206 8.50 -1.38 9.32
C GLY A 206 8.34 -2.63 10.19
N ALA A 207 7.11 -2.94 10.61
CA ALA A 207 6.81 -4.11 11.43
C ALA A 207 7.23 -5.43 10.76
N THR A 208 7.00 -5.57 9.45
CA THR A 208 7.39 -6.79 8.71
C THR A 208 8.91 -6.95 8.66
N THR A 209 9.65 -5.85 8.51
CA THR A 209 11.11 -5.85 8.43
C THR A 209 11.75 -6.17 9.79
N GLU A 210 11.18 -5.67 10.89
CA GLU A 210 11.58 -6.04 12.25
C GLU A 210 11.35 -7.52 12.54
N GLN A 211 10.16 -8.03 12.19
CA GLN A 211 9.83 -9.45 12.36
C GLN A 211 10.75 -10.36 11.54
N GLN A 212 11.07 -9.96 10.30
CA GLN A 212 12.01 -10.70 9.46
C GLN A 212 13.40 -10.74 10.08
N SER A 213 13.91 -9.61 10.58
CA SER A 213 15.22 -9.53 11.24
C SER A 213 15.30 -10.42 12.47
N ALA A 214 14.25 -10.42 13.30
CA ALA A 214 14.16 -11.30 14.47
C ALA A 214 14.14 -12.79 14.08
N SER A 215 13.41 -13.15 13.02
CA SER A 215 13.33 -14.53 12.52
C SER A 215 14.69 -15.02 11.99
N THR A 216 15.41 -14.16 11.27
CA THR A 216 16.77 -14.45 10.78
C THR A 216 17.74 -14.70 11.95
N GLN A 217 17.71 -13.87 12.99
CA GLN A 217 18.55 -14.05 14.18
C GLN A 217 18.24 -15.36 14.91
N GLN A 218 16.95 -15.69 15.07
CA GLN A 218 16.53 -16.95 15.68
C GLN A 218 17.04 -18.15 14.87
N MET A 219 16.90 -18.11 13.55
CA MET A 219 17.38 -19.18 12.68
C MET A 219 18.91 -19.33 12.76
N ALA A 220 19.66 -18.23 12.81
CA ALA A 220 21.10 -18.27 13.03
C ALA A 220 21.49 -18.96 14.34
N ALA A 221 20.79 -18.64 15.44
CA ALA A 221 21.00 -19.30 16.72
C ALA A 221 20.70 -20.81 16.65
N SER A 222 19.56 -21.19 16.06
CA SER A 222 19.19 -22.61 15.91
C SER A 222 20.18 -23.39 15.03
N THR A 223 20.71 -22.77 13.98
CA THR A 223 21.72 -23.39 13.12
C THR A 223 23.02 -23.68 13.90
N VAL A 224 23.43 -22.77 14.80
CA VAL A 224 24.60 -22.98 15.67
C VAL A 224 24.35 -24.13 16.65
N GLU A 225 23.17 -24.19 17.28
CA GLU A 225 22.82 -25.29 18.19
C GLU A 225 22.80 -26.66 17.49
N VAL A 226 22.24 -26.72 16.28
CA VAL A 226 22.20 -27.95 15.48
C VAL A 226 23.61 -28.36 15.04
N ALA A 227 24.48 -27.42 14.70
CA ALA A 227 25.87 -27.70 14.36
C ALA A 227 26.65 -28.29 15.54
N GLN A 228 26.48 -27.74 16.74
CA GLN A 228 27.07 -28.29 17.96
C GLN A 228 26.56 -29.70 18.27
N ALA A 229 25.27 -29.96 18.04
CA ALA A 229 24.70 -31.29 18.20
C ALA A 229 25.28 -32.30 17.18
N ALA A 230 25.49 -31.88 15.93
CA ALA A 230 26.12 -32.72 14.91
C ALA A 230 27.56 -33.09 15.29
N GLU A 231 28.35 -32.11 15.74
CA GLU A 231 29.73 -32.32 16.19
C GLU A 231 29.81 -33.23 17.42
N ALA A 232 28.85 -33.11 18.35
CA ALA A 232 28.77 -33.99 19.52
C ALA A 232 28.50 -35.46 19.12
N VAL A 233 27.60 -35.69 18.15
CA VAL A 233 27.31 -37.03 17.63
C VAL A 233 28.54 -37.62 16.95
N ASP A 234 29.22 -36.85 16.09
CA ASP A 234 30.44 -37.30 15.39
C ASP A 234 31.56 -37.72 16.36
N ASN A 235 31.82 -36.89 17.38
CA ASN A 235 32.78 -37.22 18.44
C ASN A 235 32.41 -38.49 19.22
N GLN A 236 31.12 -38.71 19.49
CA GLN A 236 30.65 -39.90 20.17
C GLN A 236 30.82 -41.16 19.31
N MET A 237 30.68 -41.03 17.99
CA MET A 237 30.91 -42.13 17.05
C MET A 237 32.37 -42.56 16.98
N ASP A 238 33.29 -41.60 16.96
CA ASP A 238 34.72 -41.89 16.92
C ASP A 238 35.21 -42.60 18.18
N PHE A 239 34.56 -42.36 19.33
CA PHE A 239 34.80 -43.13 20.55
C PHE A 239 34.46 -44.63 20.40
N PHE A 240 33.44 -44.99 19.62
CA PHE A 240 33.02 -46.39 19.40
C PHE A 240 33.82 -47.12 18.32
N LYS A 241 34.60 -46.41 17.50
CA LYS A 241 35.51 -47.01 16.49
C LYS A 241 36.85 -47.47 17.09
N LEU A 242 37.18 -47.07 18.33
CA LEU A 242 38.38 -47.44 19.09
C LEU A 242 38.17 -48.73 19.90
#